data_AF-A0A4V6NR15-F1
#
_entry.id   AF-A0A4V6NR15-F1
#
_cell.length_a   1.000
_cell.length_b   1.000
_cell.length_c   1.000
_cell.angle_alpha   90.00
_cell.angle_beta   90.00
_cell.angle_gamma   90.00
#
_symmetry.space_group_name_H-M   'P 1'
#
loop_
_entity.id
_entity.type
_entity.pdbx_description
1 polymer ?
#
loop_
_entity_poly.entity_id
_entity_poly.type
_entity_poly.pdbx_seq_one_letter_code
_entity_poly.pdbx_strand_id
1 'polypeptide(L)'
;MLDERVQPNETIVPLLSCTAPEDTLTFWRALGFEVTHEQTKPYLYLAFQWSGFALHYGRASSNVDPSLESTGGCLVMVDAVAPYHAAFAEAMRRTYGKMLTKGLPRITRGTEPVPPDSASWTRRETPSS
;
A
#
# COMPACT_ATOMS: atom_id res chain seq x y z
N MET A 1 42.95 14.34 -9.77
CA MET A 1 41.94 13.86 -8.79
C MET A 1 40.64 13.74 -9.55
N LEU A 2 40.34 12.56 -10.10
CA LEU A 2 39.04 12.35 -10.75
C LEU A 2 38.00 12.36 -9.63
N ASP A 3 37.03 13.24 -9.77
CA ASP A 3 35.85 13.34 -8.93
C ASP A 3 34.99 12.10 -9.19
N GLU A 4 35.36 11.01 -8.55
CA GLU A 4 34.73 9.69 -8.66
C GLU A 4 33.46 9.66 -7.80
N ARG A 5 32.53 10.58 -8.09
CA ARG A 5 31.21 10.59 -7.46
C ARG A 5 30.38 9.43 -8.01
N VAL A 6 29.78 8.68 -7.09
CA VAL A 6 28.80 7.63 -7.40
C VAL A 6 27.72 8.22 -8.28
N GLN A 7 27.57 7.69 -9.50
CA GLN A 7 26.48 8.05 -10.40
C GLN A 7 25.22 7.29 -9.95
N PRO A 8 24.17 8.00 -9.50
CA PRO A 8 22.98 7.35 -8.98
C PRO A 8 22.26 6.58 -10.09
N ASN A 9 21.94 5.32 -9.83
CA ASN A 9 21.11 4.45 -10.68
C ASN A 9 20.35 3.40 -9.85
N GLU A 10 20.13 3.67 -8.57
CA GLU A 10 19.46 2.78 -7.63
C GLU A 10 17.94 2.90 -7.73
N THR A 11 17.26 1.77 -7.65
CA THR A 11 15.80 1.69 -7.50
C THR A 11 15.46 1.05 -6.17
N ILE A 12 14.64 1.72 -5.36
CA ILE A 12 14.19 1.20 -4.06
C ILE A 12 12.80 0.61 -4.23
N VAL A 13 12.61 -0.62 -3.75
CA VAL A 13 11.33 -1.31 -3.73
C VAL A 13 11.01 -1.68 -2.28
N PRO A 14 10.07 -0.97 -1.62
CA PRO A 14 9.63 -1.33 -0.27
C PRO A 14 9.01 -2.72 -0.23
N LEU A 15 9.43 -3.53 0.73
CA LEU A 15 8.87 -4.85 1.01
C LEU A 15 7.84 -4.75 2.14
N LEU A 16 6.56 -4.91 1.78
CA LEU A 16 5.45 -4.93 2.71
C LEU A 16 5.41 -6.28 3.46
N SER A 17 4.94 -6.25 4.71
CA SER A 17 4.78 -7.45 5.51
C SER A 17 3.54 -8.24 5.07
N CYS A 18 3.70 -9.52 4.77
CA CYS A 18 2.60 -10.44 4.46
C CYS A 18 2.46 -11.52 5.53
N THR A 19 1.27 -11.58 6.13
CA THR A 19 0.88 -12.55 7.16
C THR A 19 -0.02 -13.66 6.61
N ALA A 20 -0.74 -13.38 5.52
CA ALA A 20 -1.65 -14.31 4.85
C ALA A 20 -1.43 -14.27 3.31
N PRO A 21 -0.53 -15.10 2.76
CA PRO A 21 -0.15 -15.07 1.34
C PRO A 21 -1.31 -15.30 0.37
N GLU A 22 -2.14 -16.31 0.64
CA GLU A 22 -3.25 -16.68 -0.24
C GLU A 22 -4.34 -15.58 -0.29
N ASP A 23 -4.66 -15.00 0.86
CA ASP A 23 -5.60 -13.88 0.94
C ASP A 23 -5.03 -12.63 0.24
N THR A 24 -3.72 -12.40 0.36
CA THR A 24 -3.01 -11.29 -0.30
C THR A 24 -3.05 -11.45 -1.82
N LEU A 25 -2.72 -12.63 -2.34
CA LEU A 25 -2.80 -12.96 -3.76
C LEU A 25 -4.23 -12.80 -4.29
N THR A 26 -5.20 -13.36 -3.58
CA THR A 26 -6.61 -13.31 -3.96
C THR A 26 -7.11 -11.87 -4.03
N PHE A 27 -6.77 -11.05 -3.04
CA PHE A 27 -7.20 -9.65 -2.99
C PHE A 27 -6.63 -8.80 -4.11
N TRP A 28 -5.31 -8.83 -4.33
CA TRP A 28 -4.70 -8.01 -5.38
C TRP A 28 -5.13 -8.45 -6.78
N ARG A 29 -5.27 -9.76 -7.03
CA ARG A 29 -5.87 -10.28 -8.27
C ARG A 29 -7.30 -9.80 -8.47
N ALA A 30 -8.12 -9.79 -7.42
CA ALA A 30 -9.50 -9.31 -7.50
C ALA A 30 -9.61 -7.83 -7.89
N LEU A 31 -8.61 -7.02 -7.52
CA LEU A 31 -8.49 -5.62 -7.92
C LEU A 31 -7.94 -5.43 -9.35
N GLY A 32 -7.53 -6.50 -10.01
CA GLY A 32 -7.02 -6.50 -11.38
C GLY A 32 -5.50 -6.31 -11.47
N PHE A 33 -4.76 -6.48 -10.37
CA PHE A 33 -3.30 -6.48 -10.43
C PHE A 33 -2.80 -7.74 -11.15
N GLU A 34 -1.78 -7.56 -11.97
CA GLU A 34 -0.99 -8.66 -12.50
C GLU A 34 -0.04 -9.18 -11.42
N VAL A 35 0.05 -10.50 -11.27
CA VAL A 35 1.05 -11.13 -10.40
C VAL A 35 2.33 -11.32 -11.21
N THR A 36 3.33 -10.48 -10.95
CA THR A 36 4.61 -10.52 -11.67
C THR A 36 5.61 -11.47 -11.01
N HIS A 37 5.40 -11.80 -9.73
CA HIS A 37 6.16 -12.84 -9.04
C HIS A 37 5.32 -13.50 -7.94
N GLU A 38 5.39 -14.83 -7.84
CA GLU A 38 4.74 -15.63 -6.81
C GLU A 38 5.68 -16.73 -6.33
N GLN A 39 6.26 -16.56 -5.15
CA GLN A 39 7.10 -17.55 -4.50
C GLN A 39 6.66 -17.73 -3.04
N THR A 40 6.32 -18.96 -2.66
CA THR A 40 5.95 -19.30 -1.28
C THR A 40 7.04 -20.08 -0.54
N LYS A 41 8.01 -20.66 -1.27
CA LYS A 41 9.14 -21.43 -0.74
C LYS A 41 10.41 -21.19 -1.58
N PRO A 42 11.62 -21.22 -0.98
CA PRO A 42 11.89 -21.40 0.45
C PRO A 42 11.54 -20.17 1.30
N TYR A 43 11.44 -19.00 0.68
CA TYR A 43 11.01 -17.76 1.31
C TYR A 43 9.80 -17.17 0.59
N LEU A 44 8.95 -16.48 1.34
CA LEU A 44 7.79 -15.81 0.76
C LEU A 44 8.24 -14.52 0.06
N TYR A 45 7.92 -14.41 -1.22
CA TYR A 45 8.03 -13.19 -1.98
C TYR A 45 6.91 -13.11 -3.02
N LEU A 46 6.11 -12.05 -2.94
CA LEU A 46 5.01 -11.80 -3.87
C LEU A 46 5.21 -10.41 -4.49
N ALA A 47 5.01 -10.29 -5.79
CA ALA A 47 5.07 -9.01 -6.49
C ALA A 47 3.85 -8.85 -7.41
N PHE A 48 3.29 -7.64 -7.38
CA PHE A 48 2.08 -7.28 -8.09
C PHE A 48 2.31 -5.99 -8.86
N GLN A 49 1.84 -5.89 -10.10
CA GLN A 49 1.89 -4.68 -10.91
C GLN A 49 0.47 -4.25 -11.29
N TRP A 50 0.19 -2.95 -11.18
CA TRP A 50 -1.01 -2.37 -11.76
C TRP A 50 -0.77 -0.91 -12.12
N SER A 51 -1.20 -0.50 -13.31
CA SER A 51 -0.88 0.82 -13.85
C SER A 51 0.64 1.06 -13.79
N GLY A 52 1.08 2.20 -13.26
CA GLY A 52 2.48 2.60 -13.16
C GLY A 52 3.22 2.19 -11.88
N PHE A 53 2.67 1.35 -11.01
CA PHE A 53 3.34 0.98 -9.75
C PHE A 53 3.28 -0.51 -9.41
N ALA A 54 4.28 -0.94 -8.64
CA ALA A 54 4.39 -2.29 -8.13
C ALA A 54 4.23 -2.34 -6.61
N LEU A 55 3.68 -3.44 -6.10
CA LEU A 55 3.63 -3.77 -4.68
C LEU A 55 4.36 -5.07 -4.45
N HIS A 56 5.26 -5.06 -3.46
CA HIS A 56 6.11 -6.20 -3.14
C HIS A 56 5.90 -6.59 -1.69
N TYR A 57 5.79 -7.88 -1.44
CA TYR A 57 5.53 -8.44 -0.13
C TYR A 57 6.57 -9.50 0.24
N GLY A 58 7.03 -9.44 1.48
CA GLY A 58 7.85 -10.46 2.12
C GLY A 58 7.13 -11.08 3.31
N ARG A 59 7.70 -12.16 3.86
CA ARG A 59 7.19 -12.78 5.10
C ARG A 59 7.22 -11.74 6.23
N ALA A 60 6.07 -11.53 6.88
CA ALA A 60 6.05 -10.82 8.16
C ALA A 60 6.87 -11.57 9.22
N SER A 61 7.41 -10.84 10.21
CA SER A 61 8.02 -11.50 11.37
C SER A 61 6.95 -12.27 12.17
N SER A 62 7.36 -13.34 12.85
CA SER A 62 6.44 -14.26 13.53
C SER A 62 5.67 -13.64 14.69
N ASN A 63 6.12 -12.50 15.20
CA ASN A 63 5.51 -11.77 16.31
C ASN A 63 4.53 -10.67 15.87
N VAL A 64 4.30 -10.50 14.56
CA VAL A 64 3.32 -9.54 14.06
C VAL A 64 1.91 -10.02 14.37
N ASP A 65 1.14 -9.20 15.08
CA ASP A 65 -0.32 -9.34 15.16
C ASP A 65 -0.96 -8.55 14.02
N PRO A 66 -1.56 -9.22 13.01
CA PRO A 66 -2.18 -8.53 11.88
C PRO A 66 -3.32 -7.59 12.28
N SER A 67 -3.98 -7.83 13.42
CA SER A 67 -5.12 -7.02 13.87
C SER A 67 -4.72 -5.63 14.36
N LEU A 68 -3.44 -5.43 14.71
CA LEU A 68 -2.90 -4.13 15.12
C LEU A 68 -2.53 -3.22 13.94
N GLU A 69 -2.44 -3.77 12.72
CA GLU A 69 -2.13 -3.03 11.48
C GLU A 69 -0.87 -2.14 11.60
N SER A 70 0.14 -2.58 12.37
CA SER A 70 1.31 -1.79 12.76
C SER A 70 2.59 -2.13 11.98
N THR A 71 2.48 -2.84 10.86
CA THR A 71 3.62 -3.33 10.07
C THR A 71 4.23 -2.29 9.12
N GLY A 72 3.78 -1.04 9.19
CA GLY A 72 4.12 0.01 8.24
C GLY A 72 3.25 -0.03 6.99
N GLY A 73 3.71 0.56 5.88
CA GLY A 73 2.94 0.62 4.65
C GLY A 73 3.72 1.22 3.48
N CYS A 74 3.03 1.38 2.36
CA CYS A 74 3.51 2.04 1.16
C CYS A 74 2.58 3.20 0.83
N LEU A 75 3.15 4.36 0.49
CA LEU A 75 2.40 5.52 0.00
C LEU A 75 2.58 5.61 -1.51
N VAL A 76 1.46 5.57 -2.23
CA VAL A 76 1.42 5.79 -3.68
C VAL A 76 0.84 7.18 -3.92
N MET A 77 1.69 8.10 -4.37
CA MET A 77 1.29 9.46 -4.68
C MET A 77 0.72 9.52 -6.09
N VAL A 78 -0.47 10.10 -6.24
CA VAL A 78 -1.18 10.23 -7.51
C VAL A 78 -1.79 11.62 -7.60
N ASP A 79 -1.96 12.15 -8.82
CA ASP A 79 -2.55 13.47 -9.03
C ASP A 79 -4.01 13.53 -8.57
N ALA A 80 -4.76 12.45 -8.76
CA ALA A 80 -6.15 12.34 -8.34
C ALA A 80 -6.46 10.93 -7.78
N VAL A 81 -6.91 10.87 -6.52
CA VAL A 81 -7.25 9.61 -5.84
C VAL A 81 -8.58 9.04 -6.32
N ALA A 82 -9.52 9.90 -6.75
CA ALA A 82 -10.89 9.48 -7.08
C ALA A 82 -10.96 8.44 -8.22
N PRO A 83 -10.23 8.57 -9.35
CA PRO A 83 -10.21 7.54 -10.40
C PRO A 83 -9.67 6.19 -9.92
N TYR A 84 -8.59 6.19 -9.11
CA TYR A 84 -8.01 4.97 -8.55
C TYR A 84 -8.99 4.26 -7.63
N HIS A 85 -9.61 5.01 -6.71
CA HIS A 85 -10.63 4.47 -5.82
C HIS A 85 -11.84 3.92 -6.58
N ALA A 86 -12.31 4.62 -7.63
CA ALA A 86 -13.42 4.16 -8.47
C ALA A 86 -13.11 2.83 -9.17
N ALA A 87 -11.91 2.70 -9.76
CA ALA A 87 -11.46 1.47 -10.41
C ALA A 87 -11.44 0.28 -9.44
N PHE A 88 -10.86 0.46 -8.25
CA PHE A 88 -10.82 -0.60 -7.24
C PHE A 88 -12.22 -0.93 -6.69
N ALA A 89 -13.06 0.08 -6.50
CA ALA A 89 -14.44 -0.08 -6.07
C ALA A 89 -15.26 -0.93 -7.04
N GLU A 90 -15.12 -0.67 -8.34
CA GLU A 90 -15.75 -1.45 -9.40
C GLU A 90 -15.22 -2.88 -9.43
N ALA A 91 -13.90 -3.07 -9.36
CA ALA A 91 -13.28 -4.39 -9.34
C ALA A 91 -13.77 -5.25 -8.16
N MET A 92 -13.86 -4.68 -6.95
CA MET A 92 -14.44 -5.38 -5.81
C MET A 92 -15.91 -5.72 -6.00
N ARG A 93 -16.72 -4.80 -6.55
CA ARG A 93 -18.14 -5.08 -6.81
C ARG A 93 -18.30 -6.21 -7.82
N ARG A 94 -17.47 -6.25 -8.86
CA ARG A 94 -17.46 -7.33 -9.86
C ARG A 94 -17.08 -8.67 -9.24
N THR A 95 -16.05 -8.72 -8.39
CA THR A 95 -15.52 -9.98 -7.85
C THR A 95 -16.25 -10.48 -6.62
N TYR A 96 -16.66 -9.58 -5.71
CA TYR A 96 -17.25 -9.92 -4.41
C TYR A 96 -18.72 -9.50 -4.28
N GLY A 97 -19.30 -8.84 -5.28
CA GLY A 97 -20.67 -8.30 -5.22
C GLY A 97 -20.82 -7.05 -4.34
N LYS A 98 -19.76 -6.65 -3.63
CA LYS A 98 -19.75 -5.51 -2.70
C LYS A 98 -18.34 -4.94 -2.53
N MET A 99 -18.24 -3.76 -1.95
CA MET A 99 -16.97 -3.21 -1.50
C MET A 99 -16.60 -3.80 -0.13
N LEU A 100 -15.36 -4.26 0.02
CA LEU A 100 -14.81 -4.71 1.30
C LEU A 100 -14.33 -3.49 2.10
N THR A 101 -15.13 -3.03 3.05
CA THR A 101 -14.86 -1.83 3.87
C THR A 101 -14.47 -2.13 5.32
N LYS A 102 -14.53 -3.40 5.74
CA LYS A 102 -14.22 -3.88 7.08
C LYS A 102 -13.44 -5.19 7.00
N GLY A 103 -12.74 -5.51 8.09
CA GLY A 103 -11.83 -6.67 8.13
C GLY A 103 -10.55 -6.39 7.33
N LEU A 104 -9.77 -7.45 7.14
CA LEU A 104 -8.58 -7.44 6.30
C LEU A 104 -8.70 -8.58 5.29
N PRO A 105 -8.31 -8.37 4.03
CA PRO A 105 -7.99 -7.09 3.40
C PRO A 105 -9.24 -6.23 3.09
N ARG A 106 -9.07 -4.90 3.03
CA ARG A 106 -10.15 -3.93 2.77
C ARG A 106 -9.65 -2.72 1.98
N ILE A 107 -10.58 -1.95 1.41
CA ILE A 107 -10.33 -0.57 0.95
C ILE A 107 -11.17 0.37 1.81
N THR A 108 -10.51 1.34 2.43
CA THR A 108 -11.17 2.41 3.16
C THR A 108 -11.67 3.47 2.19
N ARG A 109 -12.83 4.05 2.51
CA ARG A 109 -13.34 5.20 1.77
C ARG A 109 -12.30 6.33 1.81
N GLY A 110 -11.91 6.83 0.64
CA GLY A 110 -11.06 8.01 0.56
C GLY A 110 -11.73 9.21 1.24
N THR A 111 -11.00 9.89 2.12
CA THR A 111 -11.40 11.22 2.57
C THR A 111 -11.12 12.18 1.41
N GLU A 112 -12.07 13.04 1.08
CA GLU A 112 -11.85 14.10 0.09
C GLU A 112 -10.68 14.97 0.59
N PRO A 113 -9.80 15.47 -0.31
CA PRO A 113 -8.72 16.35 0.10
C PRO A 113 -9.29 17.51 0.92
N VAL A 114 -8.81 17.68 2.14
CA VAL A 114 -9.10 18.85 2.96
C VAL A 114 -8.54 20.06 2.18
N PRO A 115 -9.37 21.03 1.76
CA PRO A 115 -8.89 22.20 1.04
C PRO A 115 -7.76 22.88 1.82
N PRO A 116 -6.72 23.40 1.16
CA PRO A 116 -5.54 23.96 1.83
C PRO A 116 -5.90 25.01 2.89
N ASP A 117 -7.00 25.72 2.71
CA ASP A 117 -7.47 26.79 3.60
C ASP A 117 -8.23 26.31 4.84
N SER A 118 -8.47 25.00 4.98
CA SER A 118 -9.25 24.43 6.09
C SER A 118 -8.42 23.73 7.15
N ALA A 119 -7.10 23.59 6.94
CA ALA A 119 -6.18 23.07 7.93
C ALA A 119 -5.73 24.19 8.89
N SER A 120 -6.53 24.49 9.91
CA SER A 120 -6.08 25.29 11.06
C SER A 120 -5.10 24.48 11.91
N TRP A 121 -3.85 24.39 11.45
CA TRP A 121 -2.72 23.96 12.28
C TRP A 121 -2.38 25.08 13.27
N THR A 122 -3.25 25.35 14.24
CA THR A 122 -2.84 26.14 15.41
C THR A 122 -1.92 25.25 16.23
N ARG A 123 -0.60 25.47 16.09
CA ARG A 123 0.42 25.01 17.04
C ARG A 123 -0.06 25.40 18.44
N ARG A 124 -0.49 24.42 19.24
CA ARG A 124 -0.67 24.63 20.68
C ARG A 124 0.71 24.91 21.23
N GLU A 125 0.99 26.18 21.53
CA GLU A 125 2.15 26.54 22.33
C GLU A 125 1.97 25.88 23.71
N THR A 126 2.92 25.03 24.06
CA THR A 126 3.06 24.53 25.43
C THR A 126 3.46 25.70 26.32
N PRO A 127 2.77 25.96 27.44
CA PRO A 127 3.13 27.06 28.31
C PRO A 127 4.49 26.75 28.97
N SER A 128 5.42 27.69 28.83
CA SER A 128 6.72 27.69 29.51
C SER A 128 6.49 27.72 31.03
N SER A 129 7.21 26.84 31.74
CA SER A 129 7.37 26.91 33.20
C SER A 129 8.54 27.81 33.57
#